data_AF-A0A2M7N3G8-F1
#
_entry.id   AF-A0A2M7N3G8-F1
#
_cell.length_a   1.000
_cell.length_b   1.000
_cell.length_c   1.000
_cell.angle_alpha   90.00
_cell.angle_beta   90.00
_cell.angle_gamma   90.00
#
_symmetry.space_group_name_H-M   'P 1'
#
loop_
_entity.id
_entity.type
_entity.pdbx_description
1 polymer ?
#
loop_
_entity_poly.entity_id
_entity_poly.type
_entity_poly.pdbx_seq_one_letter_code
_entity_poly.pdbx_strand_id
1 'polypeptide(L)'
;KMPGGERATHFALLVERIGKDANAMLGGTVSNEMVGALGSDTNEATDLLESFDQGDPAVAKVADLFEGYRNSVYAVISQAQALFGAKRGAGLYFDNVSVTKKGAFVTGSQELKTAYQGTLQNRWTAYVAVLAAVLLIVFVALLSRLYLVEARHRAALAEASNKQNQRAILRLMNELSDLADGDLTVRATVSEDITGAIADSVNYTAEELHKLVSRITEASGQMGAATKDAEQLSQHLLLATQKQVEEIRDAEMSVQLITRSVAEVDAAATKAADVGRHTLDVTAQGALAVRNTIAGMDSIREQIQDTSKRIKRLGESSQEIGEIVDMISDITEQTNVLALNAAIQAASAGEAGRGFSVVAEEVQRLAERSAEATKQIGALVKTIQSDTQDAVAAMEKSTLGVVEGAKLSEASGQSL
;
A
#
# COMPACT_ATOMS: atom_id res chain seq x y z
N LYS A 1 -57.28 -67.95 -150.82
CA LYS A 1 -55.98 -67.29 -151.08
C LYS A 1 -56.26 -65.79 -151.10
N MET A 2 -55.91 -65.09 -150.03
CA MET A 2 -56.44 -63.74 -149.81
C MET A 2 -55.87 -62.77 -150.87
N PRO A 3 -56.71 -62.12 -151.70
CA PRO A 3 -56.30 -61.04 -152.60
C PRO A 3 -55.60 -59.91 -151.82
N GLY A 4 -54.69 -59.17 -152.47
CA GLY A 4 -53.81 -58.19 -151.79
C GLY A 4 -54.56 -57.14 -150.96
N GLY A 5 -55.76 -56.73 -151.38
CA GLY A 5 -56.62 -55.81 -150.61
C GLY A 5 -57.21 -56.42 -149.33
N GLU A 6 -57.56 -57.71 -149.32
CA GLU A 6 -58.01 -58.39 -148.09
C GLU A 6 -56.87 -58.55 -147.10
N ARG A 7 -55.65 -58.86 -147.57
CA ARG A 7 -54.47 -58.95 -146.71
C ARG A 7 -54.13 -57.61 -146.06
N ALA A 8 -54.24 -56.50 -146.80
CA ALA A 8 -53.97 -55.17 -146.26
C ALA A 8 -55.01 -54.77 -145.19
N THR A 9 -56.27 -55.14 -145.41
CA THR A 9 -57.35 -54.93 -144.44
C THR A 9 -57.16 -55.79 -143.19
N HIS A 10 -56.71 -57.04 -143.36
CA HIS A 10 -56.42 -57.94 -142.23
C HIS A 10 -55.24 -57.44 -141.40
N PHE A 11 -54.17 -56.96 -142.05
CA PHE A 11 -53.06 -56.31 -141.35
C PHE A 11 -53.53 -55.09 -140.55
N ALA A 12 -54.35 -54.22 -141.14
CA ALA A 12 -54.90 -53.05 -140.43
C ALA A 12 -55.73 -53.44 -139.20
N LEU A 13 -56.58 -54.47 -139.30
CA LEU A 13 -57.37 -54.98 -138.19
C LEU A 13 -56.50 -55.60 -137.08
N LEU A 14 -55.43 -56.32 -137.44
CA LEU A 14 -54.49 -56.86 -136.47
C LEU A 14 -53.77 -55.74 -135.72
N VAL A 15 -53.29 -54.71 -136.42
CA VAL A 15 -52.64 -53.55 -135.80
C VAL A 15 -53.60 -52.82 -134.84
N GLU A 16 -54.86 -52.65 -135.22
CA GLU A 16 -55.88 -52.05 -134.35
C GLU A 16 -56.16 -52.91 -133.11
N ARG A 17 -56.25 -54.23 -133.29
CA ARG A 17 -56.47 -55.19 -132.18
C ARG A 17 -55.29 -55.19 -131.21
N ILE A 18 -54.06 -55.22 -131.72
CA ILE A 18 -52.83 -55.12 -130.90
C ILE A 18 -52.85 -53.83 -130.08
N GLY A 19 -53.23 -52.69 -130.69
CA GLY A 19 -53.32 -51.41 -129.99
C GLY A 19 -54.37 -51.38 -128.89
N LYS A 20 -55.53 -52.00 -129.14
CA LYS A 20 -56.61 -52.11 -128.16
C LYS A 20 -56.24 -53.00 -126.99
N ASP A 21 -55.62 -54.15 -127.25
CA ASP A 21 -55.23 -55.12 -126.22
C ASP A 21 -54.07 -54.59 -125.36
N ALA A 22 -53.08 -53.92 -125.98
CA ALA A 22 -52.01 -53.25 -125.24
C ALA A 22 -52.55 -52.14 -124.31
N ASN A 23 -53.53 -51.34 -124.76
CA ASN A 23 -54.15 -50.31 -123.93
C ASN A 23 -55.02 -50.90 -122.80
N ALA A 24 -55.72 -52.01 -123.06
CA ALA A 24 -56.48 -52.72 -122.03
C ALA A 24 -55.58 -53.25 -120.90
N MET A 25 -54.34 -53.63 -121.20
CA MET A 25 -53.36 -54.07 -120.21
C MET A 25 -52.87 -52.93 -119.29
N LEU A 26 -52.78 -51.70 -119.81
CA LEU A 26 -52.39 -50.53 -119.01
C LEU A 26 -53.51 -50.10 -118.04
N GLY A 27 -54.77 -50.15 -118.49
CA GLY A 27 -55.94 -49.72 -117.70
C GLY A 27 -56.58 -50.79 -116.82
N GLY A 28 -56.48 -52.07 -117.19
CA GLY A 28 -57.33 -53.14 -116.64
C GLY A 28 -56.59 -54.31 -115.97
N THR A 29 -57.32 -55.38 -115.71
CA THR A 29 -56.78 -56.66 -115.22
C THR A 29 -56.08 -57.38 -116.36
N VAL A 30 -54.75 -57.40 -116.32
CA VAL A 30 -53.91 -58.14 -117.26
C VAL A 30 -54.15 -59.64 -117.07
N SER A 31 -54.59 -60.35 -118.11
CA SER A 31 -54.78 -61.82 -118.09
C SER A 31 -53.74 -62.54 -118.95
N ASN A 32 -53.50 -63.82 -118.66
CA ASN A 32 -52.56 -64.64 -119.42
C ASN A 32 -53.00 -64.82 -120.89
N GLU A 33 -54.32 -64.84 -121.13
CA GLU A 33 -54.88 -64.85 -122.49
C GLU A 33 -54.59 -63.57 -123.26
N MET A 34 -54.70 -62.39 -122.63
CA MET A 34 -54.40 -61.11 -123.29
C MET A 34 -52.93 -61.00 -123.71
N VAL A 35 -52.00 -61.46 -122.87
CA VAL A 35 -50.55 -61.47 -123.21
C VAL A 35 -50.29 -62.39 -124.40
N GLY A 36 -50.92 -63.59 -124.42
CA GLY A 36 -50.78 -64.57 -125.49
C GLY A 36 -51.35 -64.08 -126.82
N ALA A 37 -52.55 -63.48 -126.79
CA ALA A 37 -53.18 -62.90 -127.98
C ALA A 37 -52.33 -61.78 -128.58
N LEU A 38 -51.81 -60.86 -127.75
CA LEU A 38 -50.95 -59.77 -128.19
C LEU A 38 -49.69 -60.27 -128.94
N GLY A 39 -49.07 -61.33 -128.43
CA GLY A 39 -47.91 -61.96 -129.09
C GLY A 39 -48.26 -62.67 -130.39
N SER A 40 -49.37 -63.41 -130.41
CA SER A 40 -49.86 -64.10 -131.61
C SER A 40 -50.19 -63.12 -132.73
N ASP A 41 -50.91 -62.03 -132.41
CA ASP A 41 -51.37 -61.04 -133.38
C ASP A 41 -50.20 -60.26 -133.98
N THR A 42 -49.19 -59.95 -133.16
CA THR A 42 -47.98 -59.26 -133.61
C THR A 42 -47.16 -60.14 -134.56
N ASN A 43 -47.07 -61.44 -134.29
CA ASN A 43 -46.42 -62.38 -135.19
C ASN A 43 -47.22 -62.53 -136.49
N GLU A 44 -48.53 -62.70 -136.41
CA GLU A 44 -49.39 -62.85 -137.59
C GLU A 44 -49.38 -61.59 -138.48
N ALA A 45 -49.36 -60.40 -137.88
CA ALA A 45 -49.19 -59.15 -138.61
C ALA A 45 -47.80 -59.03 -139.26
N THR A 46 -46.75 -59.52 -138.61
CA THR A 46 -45.39 -59.57 -139.18
C THR A 46 -45.36 -60.48 -140.40
N ASP A 47 -45.89 -61.70 -140.28
CA ASP A 47 -45.94 -62.68 -141.37
C ASP A 47 -46.76 -62.17 -142.56
N LEU A 48 -47.87 -61.48 -142.29
CA LEU A 48 -48.67 -60.83 -143.33
C LEU A 48 -47.91 -59.73 -144.05
N LEU A 49 -47.15 -58.93 -143.31
CA LEU A 49 -46.37 -57.84 -143.86
C LEU A 49 -45.24 -58.36 -144.76
N GLU A 50 -44.56 -59.42 -144.34
CA GLU A 50 -43.52 -60.08 -145.14
C GLU A 50 -44.08 -60.75 -146.41
N SER A 51 -45.38 -61.06 -146.44
CA SER A 51 -46.04 -61.65 -147.61
C SER A 51 -46.37 -60.67 -148.74
N PHE A 52 -46.16 -59.37 -148.53
CA PHE A 52 -46.32 -58.33 -149.54
C PHE A 52 -45.03 -58.12 -150.35
N ASP A 53 -45.16 -57.51 -151.52
CA ASP A 53 -44.00 -57.21 -152.36
C ASP A 53 -43.12 -56.13 -151.69
N GLN A 54 -41.97 -56.54 -151.20
CA GLN A 54 -40.99 -55.69 -150.51
C GLN A 54 -40.40 -54.60 -151.43
N GLY A 55 -40.60 -54.68 -152.75
CA GLY A 55 -40.20 -53.65 -153.70
C GLY A 55 -41.13 -52.43 -153.77
N ASP A 56 -42.34 -52.50 -153.19
CA ASP A 56 -43.30 -51.39 -153.17
C ASP A 56 -42.93 -50.36 -152.08
N PRO A 57 -42.71 -49.07 -152.43
CA PRO A 57 -42.38 -48.01 -151.47
C PRO A 57 -43.40 -47.86 -150.33
N ALA A 58 -44.67 -48.18 -150.57
CA ALA A 58 -45.70 -48.11 -149.53
C ALA A 58 -45.54 -49.22 -148.49
N VAL A 59 -45.20 -50.44 -148.93
CA VAL A 59 -44.98 -51.59 -148.04
C VAL A 59 -43.72 -51.37 -147.20
N ALA A 60 -42.63 -50.87 -147.81
CA ALA A 60 -41.40 -50.55 -147.09
C ALA A 60 -41.62 -49.51 -145.98
N LYS A 61 -42.46 -48.49 -146.23
CA LYS A 61 -42.80 -47.48 -145.23
C LYS A 61 -43.66 -48.04 -144.09
N VAL A 62 -44.58 -48.96 -144.39
CA VAL A 62 -45.39 -49.63 -143.35
C VAL A 62 -44.52 -50.59 -142.53
N ALA A 63 -43.53 -51.26 -143.14
CA ALA A 63 -42.59 -52.12 -142.43
C ALA A 63 -41.72 -51.36 -141.43
N ASP A 64 -41.17 -50.22 -141.83
CA ASP A 64 -40.38 -49.36 -140.94
C ASP A 64 -41.22 -48.83 -139.76
N LEU A 65 -42.46 -48.38 -140.02
CA LEU A 65 -43.38 -47.95 -138.97
C LEU A 65 -43.80 -49.10 -138.03
N PHE A 66 -44.04 -50.29 -138.59
CA PHE A 66 -44.47 -51.45 -137.83
C PHE A 66 -43.32 -52.06 -137.01
N GLU A 67 -42.07 -51.94 -137.44
CA GLU A 67 -40.91 -52.42 -136.69
C GLU A 67 -40.77 -51.73 -135.32
N GLY A 68 -40.92 -50.40 -135.28
CA GLY A 68 -40.94 -49.65 -134.01
C GLY A 68 -42.12 -50.04 -133.11
N TYR A 69 -43.27 -50.33 -133.71
CA TYR A 69 -44.45 -50.80 -133.01
C TYR A 69 -44.26 -52.21 -132.41
N ARG A 70 -43.72 -53.14 -133.20
CA ARG A 70 -43.39 -54.52 -132.80
C ARG A 70 -42.42 -54.55 -131.63
N ASN A 71 -41.36 -53.74 -131.68
CA ASN A 71 -40.38 -53.67 -130.59
C ASN A 71 -40.99 -53.19 -129.28
N SER A 72 -41.93 -52.24 -129.35
CA SER A 72 -42.68 -51.75 -128.17
C SER A 72 -43.59 -52.83 -127.58
N VAL A 73 -44.25 -53.62 -128.43
CA VAL A 73 -45.13 -54.72 -127.99
C VAL A 73 -44.34 -55.84 -127.30
N TYR A 74 -43.18 -56.24 -127.83
CA TYR A 74 -42.33 -57.24 -127.17
C TYR A 74 -41.77 -56.75 -125.83
N ALA A 75 -41.45 -55.47 -125.70
CA ALA A 75 -41.07 -54.89 -124.42
C ALA A 75 -42.19 -55.04 -123.37
N VAL A 76 -43.44 -54.77 -123.76
CA VAL A 76 -44.63 -54.97 -122.90
C VAL A 76 -44.82 -56.44 -122.52
N ILE A 77 -44.71 -57.37 -123.48
CA ILE A 77 -44.85 -58.81 -123.23
C ILE A 77 -43.75 -59.31 -122.27
N SER A 78 -42.50 -58.89 -122.46
CA SER A 78 -41.39 -59.29 -121.59
C SER A 78 -41.55 -58.82 -120.14
N GLN A 79 -42.17 -57.65 -119.93
CA GLN A 79 -42.44 -57.11 -118.59
C GLN A 79 -43.79 -57.56 -118.02
N ALA A 80 -44.67 -58.17 -118.83
CA ALA A 80 -46.03 -58.56 -118.40
C ALA A 80 -46.02 -59.58 -117.25
N GLN A 81 -45.06 -60.51 -117.22
CA GLN A 81 -44.91 -61.45 -116.09
C GLN A 81 -44.56 -60.75 -114.78
N ALA A 82 -43.67 -59.76 -114.82
CA ALA A 82 -43.34 -58.94 -113.65
C ALA A 82 -44.54 -58.08 -113.22
N LEU A 83 -45.28 -57.53 -114.19
CA LEU A 83 -46.49 -56.74 -113.94
C LEU A 83 -47.60 -57.60 -113.29
N PHE A 84 -47.76 -58.85 -113.72
CA PHE A 84 -48.73 -59.79 -113.16
C PHE A 84 -48.41 -60.16 -111.71
N GLY A 85 -47.12 -60.38 -111.40
CA GLY A 85 -46.65 -60.59 -110.02
C GLY A 85 -46.91 -59.37 -109.13
N ALA A 86 -46.60 -58.17 -109.61
CA ALA A 86 -46.80 -56.94 -108.86
C ALA A 86 -48.30 -56.61 -108.63
N LYS A 87 -49.16 -56.77 -109.64
CA LYS A 87 -50.59 -56.44 -109.54
C LYS A 87 -51.39 -57.47 -108.72
N ARG A 88 -51.01 -58.76 -108.76
CA ARG A 88 -51.63 -59.79 -107.91
C ARG A 88 -51.19 -59.67 -106.44
N GLY A 89 -49.97 -59.20 -106.19
CA GLY A 89 -49.52 -58.80 -104.85
C GLY A 89 -50.28 -57.58 -104.31
N ALA A 90 -50.54 -56.57 -105.16
CA ALA A 90 -51.33 -55.40 -104.78
C ALA A 90 -52.81 -55.72 -104.49
N GLY A 91 -53.43 -56.63 -105.26
CA GLY A 91 -54.82 -57.06 -105.03
C GLY A 91 -55.04 -57.78 -103.70
N LEU A 92 -54.10 -58.64 -103.28
CA LEU A 92 -54.25 -59.39 -102.02
C LEU A 92 -54.07 -58.54 -100.76
N TYR A 93 -53.33 -57.42 -100.83
CA TYR A 93 -53.18 -56.52 -99.68
C TYR A 93 -54.26 -55.43 -99.61
N PHE A 94 -54.76 -54.94 -100.75
CA PHE A 94 -55.76 -53.86 -100.75
C PHE A 94 -57.21 -54.35 -100.58
N ASP A 95 -57.57 -55.59 -100.94
CA ASP A 95 -58.95 -56.08 -100.70
C ASP A 95 -59.20 -56.52 -99.24
N ASN A 96 -58.17 -56.89 -98.48
CA ASN A 96 -58.31 -57.27 -97.07
C ASN A 96 -58.30 -56.09 -96.08
N VAL A 97 -58.21 -54.85 -96.59
CA VAL A 97 -58.27 -53.61 -95.81
C VAL A 97 -59.36 -52.69 -96.37
N SER A 98 -60.55 -53.24 -96.56
CA SER A 98 -61.75 -52.41 -96.67
C SER A 98 -62.24 -52.06 -95.25
N VAL A 99 -62.30 -50.76 -94.99
CA VAL A 99 -62.72 -50.08 -93.74
C VAL A 99 -64.24 -50.24 -93.55
N THR A 100 -64.73 -51.47 -93.66
CA THR A 100 -66.15 -51.83 -93.62
C THR A 100 -66.34 -53.07 -92.74
N LYS A 101 -66.46 -52.85 -91.43
CA LYS A 101 -67.05 -53.73 -90.39
C LYS A 101 -66.57 -55.18 -90.19
N LYS A 102 -65.70 -55.82 -90.98
CA LYS A 102 -65.27 -57.23 -90.73
C LYS A 102 -63.86 -57.60 -91.25
N GLY A 103 -62.80 -56.90 -90.82
CA GLY A 103 -61.40 -57.26 -91.12
C GLY A 103 -60.62 -57.70 -89.87
N ALA A 104 -59.79 -58.74 -89.97
CA ALA A 104 -59.14 -59.44 -88.83
C ALA A 104 -58.33 -58.53 -87.88
N PHE A 105 -57.79 -57.40 -88.35
CA PHE A 105 -57.08 -56.43 -87.50
C PHE A 105 -58.05 -55.56 -86.66
N VAL A 106 -59.22 -55.23 -87.20
CA VAL A 106 -60.28 -54.53 -86.46
C VAL A 106 -60.99 -55.48 -85.50
N THR A 107 -61.18 -56.74 -85.87
CA THR A 107 -61.72 -57.77 -84.97
C THR A 107 -60.75 -58.07 -83.82
N GLY A 108 -59.45 -58.24 -84.10
CA GLY A 108 -58.44 -58.48 -83.05
C GLY A 108 -58.21 -57.27 -82.13
N SER A 109 -58.28 -56.04 -82.65
CA SER A 109 -58.18 -54.83 -81.83
C SER A 109 -59.48 -54.51 -81.06
N GLN A 110 -60.65 -54.85 -81.61
CA GLN A 110 -61.91 -54.77 -80.88
C GLN A 110 -62.03 -55.85 -79.82
N GLU A 111 -61.62 -57.09 -80.08
CA GLU A 111 -61.55 -58.17 -79.07
C GLU A 111 -60.54 -57.86 -77.96
N LEU A 112 -59.39 -57.26 -78.28
CA LEU A 112 -58.47 -56.78 -77.26
C LEU A 112 -59.08 -55.64 -76.43
N LYS A 113 -59.81 -54.71 -77.06
CA LYS A 113 -60.49 -53.61 -76.36
C LYS A 113 -61.67 -54.12 -75.51
N THR A 114 -62.47 -55.09 -75.96
CA THR A 114 -63.54 -55.70 -75.15
C THR A 114 -63.00 -56.65 -74.09
N ALA A 115 -61.86 -57.34 -74.31
CA ALA A 115 -61.19 -58.12 -73.27
C ALA A 115 -60.60 -57.21 -72.17
N TYR A 116 -60.00 -56.08 -72.55
CA TYR A 116 -59.47 -55.10 -71.59
C TYR A 116 -60.59 -54.33 -70.85
N GLN A 117 -61.63 -53.91 -71.57
CA GLN A 117 -62.80 -53.25 -70.96
C GLN A 117 -63.65 -54.23 -70.13
N GLY A 118 -63.78 -55.49 -70.54
CA GLY A 118 -64.47 -56.54 -69.77
C GLY A 118 -63.72 -56.96 -68.50
N THR A 119 -62.39 -56.93 -68.52
CA THR A 119 -61.58 -57.21 -67.31
C THR A 119 -61.63 -56.04 -66.31
N LEU A 120 -61.70 -54.80 -66.80
CA LEU A 120 -61.92 -53.60 -65.96
C LEU A 120 -63.37 -53.47 -65.48
N GLN A 121 -64.35 -53.97 -66.22
CA GLN A 121 -65.78 -54.04 -65.86
C GLN A 121 -66.14 -55.32 -65.09
N ASN A 122 -65.14 -56.10 -64.67
CA ASN A 122 -65.35 -57.26 -63.82
C ASN A 122 -65.61 -56.76 -62.39
N ARG A 123 -66.78 -57.07 -61.80
CA ARG A 123 -67.19 -56.58 -60.45
C ARG A 123 -66.11 -56.77 -59.37
N TRP A 124 -65.24 -57.77 -59.52
CA TRP A 124 -64.13 -58.03 -58.60
C TRP A 124 -63.05 -56.94 -58.56
N THR A 125 -62.70 -56.28 -59.67
CA THR A 125 -61.69 -55.19 -59.65
C THR A 125 -62.23 -53.94 -58.94
N ALA A 126 -63.52 -53.65 -59.09
CA ALA A 126 -64.20 -52.61 -58.32
C ALA A 126 -64.24 -52.95 -56.82
N TYR A 127 -64.49 -54.21 -56.44
CA TYR A 127 -64.42 -54.64 -55.03
C TYR A 127 -63.00 -54.54 -54.46
N VAL A 128 -61.96 -54.88 -55.22
CA VAL A 128 -60.55 -54.74 -54.80
C VAL A 128 -60.15 -53.26 -54.66
N ALA A 129 -60.59 -52.38 -55.57
CA ALA A 129 -60.33 -50.94 -55.48
C ALA A 129 -61.02 -50.31 -54.26
N VAL A 130 -62.27 -50.68 -53.97
CA VAL A 130 -62.99 -50.24 -52.76
C VAL A 130 -62.32 -50.79 -51.49
N LEU A 131 -61.90 -52.07 -51.48
CA LEU A 131 -61.17 -52.65 -50.36
C LEU A 131 -59.84 -51.93 -50.12
N ALA A 132 -59.09 -51.59 -51.17
CA ALA A 132 -57.85 -50.84 -51.08
C ALA A 132 -58.07 -49.41 -50.55
N ALA A 133 -59.13 -48.73 -50.98
CA ALA A 133 -59.50 -47.41 -50.47
C ALA A 133 -59.92 -47.47 -48.98
N VAL A 134 -60.68 -48.50 -48.58
CA VAL A 134 -61.06 -48.73 -47.18
C VAL A 134 -59.82 -49.06 -46.33
N LEU A 135 -58.91 -49.91 -46.82
CA LEU A 135 -57.65 -50.22 -46.14
C LEU A 135 -56.76 -48.98 -46.02
N LEU A 136 -56.72 -48.11 -47.02
CA LEU A 136 -56.00 -46.83 -46.95
C LEU A 136 -56.60 -45.90 -45.89
N ILE A 137 -57.93 -45.79 -45.83
CA ILE A 137 -58.62 -45.00 -44.80
C ILE A 137 -58.37 -45.57 -43.41
N VAL A 138 -58.44 -46.89 -43.25
CA VAL A 138 -58.13 -47.58 -41.98
C VAL A 138 -56.66 -47.39 -41.59
N PHE A 139 -55.74 -47.42 -42.55
CA PHE A 139 -54.31 -47.18 -42.33
C PHE A 139 -54.04 -45.73 -41.88
N VAL A 140 -54.64 -44.74 -42.54
CA VAL A 140 -54.55 -43.32 -42.14
C VAL A 140 -55.20 -43.11 -40.77
N ALA A 141 -56.34 -43.74 -40.49
CA ALA A 141 -56.99 -43.68 -39.18
C ALA A 141 -56.13 -44.32 -38.07
N LEU A 142 -55.47 -45.44 -38.35
CA LEU A 142 -54.53 -46.08 -37.43
C LEU A 142 -53.30 -45.20 -37.17
N LEU A 143 -52.70 -44.61 -38.22
CA LEU A 143 -51.59 -43.67 -38.08
C LEU A 143 -51.99 -42.41 -37.29
N SER A 144 -53.18 -41.86 -37.56
CA SER A 144 -53.73 -40.74 -36.80
C SER A 144 -53.90 -41.11 -35.33
N ARG A 145 -54.42 -42.29 -35.03
CA ARG A 145 -54.58 -42.76 -33.64
C ARG A 145 -53.25 -42.98 -32.95
N LEU A 146 -52.27 -43.59 -33.62
CA LEU A 146 -50.90 -43.74 -33.12
C LEU A 146 -50.25 -42.39 -32.82
N TYR A 147 -50.35 -41.43 -33.74
CA TYR A 147 -49.79 -40.10 -33.57
C TYR A 147 -50.47 -39.32 -32.43
N LEU A 148 -51.80 -39.42 -32.30
CA LEU A 148 -52.57 -38.76 -31.23
C LEU A 148 -52.29 -39.37 -29.85
N VAL A 149 -52.11 -40.69 -29.75
CA VAL A 149 -51.74 -41.35 -28.49
C VAL A 149 -50.33 -40.95 -28.07
N GLU A 150 -49.38 -40.95 -29.00
CA GLU A 150 -48.00 -40.51 -28.75
C GLU A 150 -47.92 -39.03 -28.34
N ALA A 151 -48.71 -38.17 -29.00
CA ALA A 151 -48.80 -36.75 -28.65
C ALA A 151 -49.40 -36.53 -27.26
N ARG A 152 -50.46 -37.28 -26.91
CA ARG A 152 -51.07 -37.22 -25.56
C ARG A 152 -50.14 -37.76 -24.48
N HIS A 153 -49.37 -38.81 -24.76
CA HIS A 153 -48.41 -39.35 -23.80
C HIS A 153 -47.28 -38.35 -23.53
N ARG A 154 -46.72 -37.73 -24.57
CA ARG A 154 -45.72 -36.65 -24.43
C ARG A 154 -46.28 -35.42 -23.69
N ALA A 155 -47.52 -35.02 -23.99
CA ALA A 155 -48.18 -33.93 -23.27
C ALA A 155 -48.41 -34.27 -21.78
N ALA A 156 -48.83 -35.50 -21.47
CA ALA A 156 -49.03 -35.94 -20.09
C ALA A 156 -47.71 -36.03 -19.30
N LEU A 157 -46.63 -36.52 -19.92
CA LEU A 157 -45.29 -36.52 -19.33
C LEU A 157 -44.77 -35.10 -19.09
N ALA A 158 -44.97 -34.20 -20.04
CA ALA A 158 -44.59 -32.79 -19.90
C ALA A 158 -45.39 -32.09 -18.79
N GLU A 159 -46.70 -32.34 -18.71
CA GLU A 159 -47.56 -31.77 -17.66
C GLU A 159 -47.21 -32.33 -16.28
N ALA A 160 -46.92 -33.63 -16.17
CA ALA A 160 -46.48 -34.26 -14.93
C ALA A 160 -45.13 -33.70 -14.46
N SER A 161 -44.16 -33.56 -15.37
CA SER A 161 -42.87 -32.92 -15.09
C SER A 161 -43.04 -31.46 -14.68
N ASN A 162 -43.91 -30.70 -15.35
CA ASN A 162 -44.18 -29.30 -15.00
C ASN A 162 -44.84 -29.18 -13.61
N LYS A 163 -45.82 -30.02 -13.28
CA LYS A 163 -46.43 -30.07 -11.94
C LYS A 163 -45.41 -30.46 -10.87
N GLN A 164 -44.50 -31.40 -11.17
CA GLN A 164 -43.42 -31.77 -10.26
C GLN A 164 -42.46 -30.60 -10.03
N ASN A 165 -42.05 -29.91 -11.11
CA ASN A 165 -41.17 -28.74 -11.03
C ASN A 165 -41.82 -27.60 -10.23
N GLN A 166 -43.10 -27.29 -10.48
CA GLN A 166 -43.83 -26.27 -9.73
C GLN A 166 -43.91 -26.59 -8.23
N ARG A 167 -44.15 -27.85 -7.87
CA ARG A 167 -44.16 -28.28 -6.46
C ARG A 167 -42.78 -28.20 -5.82
N ALA A 168 -41.74 -28.61 -6.54
CA ALA A 168 -40.36 -28.49 -6.08
C ALA A 168 -39.98 -27.02 -5.82
N ILE A 169 -40.32 -26.12 -6.77
CA ILE A 169 -40.08 -24.68 -6.62
C ILE A 169 -40.86 -24.10 -5.44
N LEU A 170 -42.15 -24.43 -5.27
CA LEU A 170 -42.95 -23.90 -4.15
C LEU A 170 -42.44 -24.41 -2.80
N ARG A 171 -42.01 -25.68 -2.71
CA ARG A 171 -41.37 -26.21 -1.50
C ARG A 171 -40.09 -25.44 -1.20
N LEU A 172 -39.20 -25.29 -2.18
CA LEU A 172 -37.97 -24.53 -2.01
C LEU A 172 -38.27 -23.08 -1.57
N MET A 173 -39.21 -22.39 -2.23
CA MET A 173 -39.59 -21.02 -1.83
C MET A 173 -40.07 -20.93 -0.39
N ASN A 174 -40.86 -21.91 0.09
CA ASN A 174 -41.31 -21.95 1.48
C ASN A 174 -40.15 -22.22 2.45
N GLU A 175 -39.26 -23.17 2.12
CA GLU A 175 -38.07 -23.49 2.93
C GLU A 175 -37.08 -22.32 2.98
N LEU A 176 -37.06 -21.45 1.96
CA LEU A 176 -36.23 -20.24 1.92
C LEU A 176 -36.88 -19.02 2.57
N SER A 177 -38.15 -19.09 2.98
CA SER A 177 -38.84 -17.97 3.63
C SER A 177 -38.17 -17.59 4.94
N ASP A 178 -37.88 -18.57 5.79
CA ASP A 178 -37.25 -18.34 7.10
C ASP A 178 -35.81 -17.81 6.94
N LEU A 179 -35.11 -18.26 5.90
CA LEU A 179 -33.79 -17.73 5.54
C LEU A 179 -33.85 -16.26 5.13
N ALA A 180 -34.90 -15.86 4.40
CA ALA A 180 -35.12 -14.46 4.01
C ALA A 180 -35.44 -13.56 5.22
N ASP A 181 -36.05 -14.11 6.27
CA ASP A 181 -36.29 -13.44 7.55
C ASP A 181 -35.04 -13.37 8.45
N GLY A 182 -33.92 -13.96 7.99
CA GLY A 182 -32.62 -13.88 8.66
C GLY A 182 -32.29 -15.08 9.55
N ASP A 183 -33.11 -16.15 9.53
CA ASP A 183 -32.80 -17.40 10.22
C ASP A 183 -31.83 -18.25 9.38
N LEU A 184 -30.53 -18.06 9.65
CA LEU A 184 -29.46 -18.81 8.99
C LEU A 184 -29.31 -20.26 9.53
N THR A 185 -30.16 -20.71 10.46
CA THR A 185 -30.14 -22.09 11.00
C THR A 185 -30.97 -23.06 10.16
N VAL A 186 -31.92 -22.53 9.37
CA VAL A 186 -32.78 -23.32 8.48
C VAL A 186 -32.01 -23.77 7.24
N ARG A 187 -32.30 -24.98 6.78
CA ARG A 187 -31.70 -25.59 5.58
C ARG A 187 -32.78 -26.03 4.61
N ALA A 188 -32.59 -25.69 3.33
CA ALA A 188 -33.42 -26.22 2.26
C ALA A 188 -33.10 -27.70 2.01
N THR A 189 -34.12 -28.50 1.71
CA THR A 189 -33.98 -29.93 1.44
C THR A 189 -33.35 -30.13 0.06
N VAL A 190 -32.19 -30.80 -0.01
CA VAL A 190 -31.54 -31.13 -1.28
C VAL A 190 -32.19 -32.39 -1.88
N SER A 191 -32.97 -32.22 -2.95
CA SER A 191 -33.60 -33.31 -3.71
C SER A 191 -32.88 -33.57 -5.03
N GLU A 192 -33.19 -34.70 -5.70
CA GLU A 192 -32.67 -35.00 -7.05
C GLU A 192 -33.42 -34.28 -8.19
N ASP A 193 -34.38 -33.42 -7.85
CA ASP A 193 -35.14 -32.66 -8.85
C ASP A 193 -34.38 -31.40 -9.31
N ILE A 194 -35.00 -30.63 -10.22
CA ILE A 194 -34.41 -29.43 -10.83
C ILE A 194 -34.00 -28.35 -9.82
N THR A 195 -34.54 -28.38 -8.59
CA THR A 195 -34.26 -27.39 -7.54
C THR A 195 -33.16 -27.81 -6.57
N GLY A 196 -32.73 -29.07 -6.59
CA GLY A 196 -31.71 -29.60 -5.66
C GLY A 196 -30.39 -28.84 -5.67
N ALA A 197 -29.85 -28.53 -6.86
CA ALA A 197 -28.62 -27.77 -7.00
C ALA A 197 -28.75 -26.31 -6.48
N ILE A 198 -29.95 -25.74 -6.55
CA ILE A 198 -30.25 -24.41 -6.01
C ILE A 198 -30.31 -24.49 -4.48
N ALA A 199 -31.00 -25.49 -3.93
CA ALA A 199 -31.07 -25.74 -2.49
C ALA A 199 -29.66 -25.91 -1.88
N ASP A 200 -28.78 -26.66 -2.54
CA ASP A 200 -27.39 -26.85 -2.10
C ASP A 200 -26.58 -25.55 -2.11
N SER A 201 -26.67 -24.77 -3.19
CA SER A 201 -26.00 -23.46 -3.31
C SER A 201 -26.49 -22.45 -2.26
N VAL A 202 -27.79 -22.46 -1.98
CA VAL A 202 -28.39 -21.59 -0.95
C VAL A 202 -27.97 -22.03 0.44
N ASN A 203 -27.95 -23.34 0.73
CA ASN A 203 -27.44 -23.87 1.99
C ASN A 203 -25.98 -23.48 2.22
N TYR A 204 -25.12 -23.60 1.19
CA TYR A 204 -23.73 -23.15 1.27
C TYR A 204 -23.63 -21.66 1.59
N THR A 205 -24.44 -20.82 0.92
CA THR A 205 -24.48 -19.37 1.18
C THR A 205 -24.94 -19.06 2.60
N ALA A 206 -25.99 -19.73 3.09
CA ALA A 206 -26.49 -19.58 4.45
C ALA A 206 -25.42 -19.95 5.50
N GLU A 207 -24.64 -21.01 5.25
CA GLU A 207 -23.52 -21.40 6.11
C GLU A 207 -22.42 -20.33 6.17
N GLU A 208 -22.01 -19.79 5.02
CA GLU A 208 -20.98 -18.74 4.97
C GLU A 208 -21.46 -17.43 5.63
N LEU A 209 -22.75 -17.07 5.46
CA LEU A 209 -23.36 -15.96 6.18
C LEU A 209 -23.39 -16.22 7.69
N HIS A 210 -23.71 -17.45 8.12
CA HIS A 210 -23.75 -17.79 9.54
C HIS A 210 -22.37 -17.65 10.19
N LYS A 211 -21.32 -18.14 9.50
CA LYS A 211 -19.92 -17.95 9.93
C LYS A 211 -19.54 -16.47 10.00
N LEU A 212 -19.97 -15.66 9.03
CA LEU A 212 -19.69 -14.22 9.02
C LEU A 212 -20.36 -13.52 10.22
N VAL A 213 -21.64 -13.78 10.47
CA VAL A 213 -22.38 -13.21 11.60
C VAL A 213 -21.77 -13.64 12.94
N SER A 214 -21.34 -14.91 13.05
CA SER A 214 -20.64 -15.42 14.23
C SER A 214 -19.33 -14.66 14.48
N ARG A 215 -18.50 -14.47 13.45
CA ARG A 215 -17.26 -13.67 13.54
C ARG A 215 -17.52 -12.20 13.88
N ILE A 216 -18.59 -11.60 13.33
CA ILE A 216 -18.98 -10.22 13.66
C ILE A 216 -19.39 -10.11 15.13
N THR A 217 -20.12 -11.09 15.64
CA THR A 217 -20.56 -11.12 17.04
C THR A 217 -19.36 -11.28 17.97
N GLU A 218 -18.43 -12.17 17.64
CA GLU A 218 -17.17 -12.34 18.37
C GLU A 218 -16.34 -11.04 18.38
N ALA A 219 -16.13 -10.42 17.20
CA ALA A 219 -15.40 -9.17 17.06
C ALA A 219 -16.08 -8.02 17.84
N SER A 220 -17.41 -7.96 17.84
CA SER A 220 -18.17 -6.97 18.62
C SER A 220 -18.01 -7.18 20.13
N GLY A 221 -17.98 -8.44 20.58
CA GLY A 221 -17.70 -8.78 21.98
C GLY A 221 -16.29 -8.37 22.40
N GLN A 222 -15.28 -8.67 21.58
CA GLN A 222 -13.89 -8.25 21.80
C GLN A 222 -13.76 -6.73 21.83
N MET A 223 -14.43 -6.01 20.92
CA MET A 223 -14.45 -4.55 20.90
C MET A 223 -15.11 -3.97 22.15
N GLY A 224 -16.20 -4.58 22.64
CA GLY A 224 -16.84 -4.19 23.89
C GLY A 224 -15.92 -4.35 25.11
N ALA A 225 -15.19 -5.47 25.18
CA ALA A 225 -14.20 -5.71 26.23
C ALA A 225 -13.06 -4.68 26.18
N ALA A 226 -12.47 -4.47 25.00
CA ALA A 226 -11.39 -3.49 24.82
C ALA A 226 -11.83 -2.05 25.17
N THR A 227 -13.08 -1.69 24.86
CA THR A 227 -13.64 -0.38 25.23
C THR A 227 -13.77 -0.22 26.74
N LYS A 228 -14.21 -1.28 27.44
CA LYS A 228 -14.30 -1.28 28.91
C LYS A 228 -12.92 -1.18 29.57
N ASP A 229 -11.94 -1.90 29.05
CA ASP A 229 -10.55 -1.81 29.52
C ASP A 229 -9.98 -0.40 29.31
N ALA A 230 -10.27 0.21 28.16
CA ALA A 230 -9.87 1.59 27.85
C ALA A 230 -10.54 2.61 28.79
N GLU A 231 -11.83 2.41 29.14
CA GLU A 231 -12.54 3.24 30.11
C GLU A 231 -11.89 3.15 31.50
N GLN A 232 -11.60 1.93 31.98
CA GLN A 232 -10.92 1.71 33.25
C GLN A 232 -9.53 2.34 33.27
N LEU A 233 -8.75 2.15 32.21
CA LEU A 233 -7.42 2.77 32.08
C LEU A 233 -7.52 4.30 32.11
N SER A 234 -8.52 4.88 31.45
CA SER A 234 -8.74 6.33 31.45
C SER A 234 -9.08 6.87 32.85
N GLN A 235 -9.88 6.13 33.63
CA GLN A 235 -10.17 6.48 35.02
C GLN A 235 -8.92 6.40 35.91
N HIS A 236 -8.11 5.36 35.75
CA HIS A 236 -6.83 5.23 36.45
C HIS A 236 -5.87 6.37 36.09
N LEU A 237 -5.80 6.74 34.81
CA LEU A 237 -4.95 7.84 34.34
C LEU A 237 -5.40 9.19 34.91
N LEU A 238 -6.71 9.42 35.03
CA LEU A 238 -7.26 10.62 35.66
C LEU A 238 -6.84 10.72 37.13
N LEU A 239 -6.99 9.64 37.91
CA LEU A 239 -6.57 9.60 39.31
C LEU A 239 -5.06 9.79 39.46
N ALA A 240 -4.27 9.15 38.60
CA ALA A 240 -2.81 9.30 38.60
C ALA A 240 -2.40 10.75 38.28
N THR A 241 -3.08 11.39 37.34
CA THR A 241 -2.83 12.78 36.97
C THR A 241 -3.22 13.73 38.10
N GLN A 242 -4.33 13.47 38.81
CA GLN A 242 -4.71 14.25 39.99
C GLN A 242 -3.65 14.17 41.09
N LYS A 243 -3.16 12.96 41.38
CA LYS A 243 -2.06 12.77 42.35
C LYS A 243 -0.77 13.47 41.89
N GLN A 244 -0.45 13.40 40.60
CA GLN A 244 0.71 14.09 40.03
C GLN A 244 0.61 15.61 40.20
N VAL A 245 -0.58 16.19 40.08
CA VAL A 245 -0.81 17.63 40.32
C VAL A 245 -0.55 17.99 41.79
N GLU A 246 -0.93 17.13 42.74
CA GLU A 246 -0.62 17.33 44.17
C GLU A 246 0.89 17.26 44.43
N GLU A 247 1.57 16.24 43.89
CA GLU A 247 3.03 16.11 44.02
C GLU A 247 3.78 17.30 43.39
N ILE A 248 3.30 17.86 42.27
CA ILE A 248 3.86 19.07 41.67
C ILE A 248 3.69 20.29 42.58
N ARG A 249 2.54 20.44 43.26
CA ARG A 249 2.32 21.54 44.22
C ARG A 249 3.26 21.43 45.43
N ASP A 250 3.47 20.22 45.94
CA ASP A 250 4.41 19.98 47.04
C ASP A 250 5.85 20.28 46.63
N ALA A 251 6.23 19.90 45.41
CA ALA A 251 7.52 20.27 44.83
C ALA A 251 7.67 21.79 44.68
N GLU A 252 6.63 22.49 44.22
CA GLU A 252 6.62 23.95 44.10
C GLU A 252 6.84 24.63 45.47
N MET A 253 6.12 24.18 46.51
CA MET A 253 6.31 24.70 47.88
C MET A 253 7.73 24.45 48.38
N SER A 254 8.29 23.28 48.10
CA SER A 254 9.67 22.93 48.48
C SER A 254 10.69 23.83 47.77
N VAL A 255 10.49 24.10 46.47
CA VAL A 255 11.34 25.03 45.72
C VAL A 255 11.25 26.44 46.29
N GLN A 256 10.06 26.94 46.63
CA GLN A 256 9.90 28.25 47.27
C GLN A 256 10.62 28.33 48.62
N LEU A 257 10.57 27.27 49.43
CA LEU A 257 11.30 27.19 50.69
C LEU A 257 12.83 27.24 50.46
N ILE A 258 13.33 26.47 49.49
CA ILE A 258 14.75 26.49 49.11
C ILE A 258 15.16 27.89 48.65
N THR A 259 14.38 28.57 47.82
CA THR A 259 14.67 29.93 47.37
C THR A 259 14.79 30.92 48.53
N ARG A 260 13.89 30.84 49.52
CA ARG A 260 13.97 31.68 50.73
C ARG A 260 15.23 31.36 51.54
N SER A 261 15.53 30.09 51.75
CA SER A 261 16.73 29.66 52.49
C SER A 261 18.01 30.13 51.81
N VAL A 262 18.09 30.07 50.48
CA VAL A 262 19.25 30.59 49.72
C VAL A 262 19.40 32.10 49.93
N ALA A 263 18.31 32.87 49.91
CA ALA A 263 18.35 34.31 50.17
C ALA A 263 18.81 34.64 51.60
N GLU A 264 18.39 33.84 52.60
CA GLU A 264 18.84 33.99 53.98
C GLU A 264 20.34 33.69 54.13
N VAL A 265 20.83 32.64 53.46
CA VAL A 265 22.26 32.28 53.45
C VAL A 265 23.09 33.38 52.78
N ASP A 266 22.63 33.96 51.68
CA ASP A 266 23.29 35.07 51.00
C ASP A 266 23.38 36.33 51.89
N ALA A 267 22.29 36.67 52.57
CA ALA A 267 22.28 37.78 53.53
C ALA A 267 23.23 37.53 54.71
N ALA A 268 23.26 36.30 55.24
CA ALA A 268 24.17 35.90 56.31
C ALA A 268 25.64 35.96 55.87
N ALA A 269 25.95 35.50 54.66
CA ALA A 269 27.29 35.55 54.08
C ALA A 269 27.77 37.00 53.89
N THR A 270 26.89 37.87 53.39
CA THR A 270 27.18 39.31 53.23
C THR A 270 27.48 39.95 54.59
N LYS A 271 26.65 39.68 55.60
CA LYS A 271 26.87 40.18 56.96
C LYS A 271 28.17 39.64 57.57
N ALA A 272 28.50 38.37 57.34
CA ALA A 272 29.76 37.79 57.82
C ALA A 272 30.98 38.45 57.14
N ALA A 273 30.88 38.76 55.84
CA ALA A 273 31.92 39.48 55.12
C ALA A 273 32.12 40.91 55.67
N ASP A 274 31.02 41.61 55.97
CA ASP A 274 31.09 42.95 56.57
C ASP A 274 31.67 42.93 57.98
N VAL A 275 31.27 41.97 58.81
CA VAL A 275 31.89 41.74 60.14
C VAL A 275 33.37 41.45 59.98
N GLY A 276 33.77 40.59 59.03
CA GLY A 276 35.17 40.28 58.76
C GLY A 276 35.98 41.52 58.37
N ARG A 277 35.44 42.39 57.50
CA ARG A 277 36.07 43.67 57.14
C ARG A 277 36.20 44.59 58.35
N HIS A 278 35.17 44.68 59.19
CA HIS A 278 35.20 45.51 60.39
C HIS A 278 36.23 44.99 61.40
N THR A 279 36.31 43.67 61.60
CA THR A 279 37.34 43.05 62.45
C THR A 279 38.74 43.38 61.96
N LEU A 280 39.00 43.32 60.63
CA LEU A 280 40.30 43.70 60.08
C LEU A 280 40.66 45.17 60.37
N ASP A 281 39.70 46.10 60.24
CA ASP A 281 39.91 47.51 60.56
C ASP A 281 40.23 47.72 62.05
N VAL A 282 39.44 47.10 62.94
CA VAL A 282 39.66 47.16 64.39
C VAL A 282 41.01 46.56 64.79
N THR A 283 41.40 45.41 64.20
CA THR A 283 42.71 44.78 64.44
C THR A 283 43.85 45.68 63.95
N ALA A 284 43.70 46.33 62.78
CA ALA A 284 44.69 47.28 62.28
C ALA A 284 44.86 48.50 63.21
N GLN A 285 43.76 49.04 63.72
CA GLN A 285 43.78 50.11 64.73
C GLN A 285 44.42 49.64 66.04
N GLY A 286 44.12 48.42 66.49
CA GLY A 286 44.72 47.80 67.67
C GLY A 286 46.24 47.63 67.52
N ALA A 287 46.71 47.15 66.37
CA ALA A 287 48.14 47.02 66.07
C ALA A 287 48.86 48.38 66.08
N LEU A 288 48.23 49.43 65.56
CA LEU A 288 48.76 50.80 65.64
C LEU A 288 48.83 51.29 67.10
N ALA A 289 47.80 51.05 67.91
CA ALA A 289 47.79 51.43 69.32
C ALA A 289 48.90 50.72 70.13
N VAL A 290 49.14 49.44 69.85
CA VAL A 290 50.24 48.68 70.47
C VAL A 290 51.61 49.26 70.06
N ARG A 291 51.83 49.55 68.77
CA ARG A 291 53.06 50.20 68.30
C ARG A 291 53.31 51.53 68.99
N ASN A 292 52.27 52.36 69.13
CA ASN A 292 52.37 53.64 69.83
C ASN A 292 52.72 53.44 71.32
N THR A 293 52.15 52.41 71.97
CA THR A 293 52.50 52.06 73.35
C THR A 293 53.96 51.64 73.49
N ILE A 294 54.49 50.82 72.58
CA ILE A 294 55.91 50.41 72.57
C ILE A 294 56.82 51.63 72.43
N ALA A 295 56.53 52.51 71.47
CA ALA A 295 57.29 53.75 71.28
C ALA A 295 57.24 54.65 72.53
N GLY A 296 56.08 54.73 73.21
CA GLY A 296 55.95 55.43 74.48
C GLY A 296 56.81 54.83 75.60
N MET A 297 56.88 53.49 75.69
CA MET A 297 57.74 52.80 76.66
C MET A 297 59.22 53.06 76.41
N ASP A 298 59.66 53.09 75.15
CA ASP A 298 61.04 53.43 74.81
C ASP A 298 61.39 54.86 75.21
N SER A 299 60.48 55.81 74.99
CA SER A 299 60.65 57.21 75.44
C SER A 299 60.74 57.32 76.96
N ILE A 300 59.90 56.60 77.71
CA ILE A 300 59.96 56.56 79.18
C ILE A 300 61.30 55.96 79.64
N ARG A 301 61.78 54.90 78.99
CA ARG A 301 63.09 54.28 79.30
C ARG A 301 64.22 55.29 79.16
N GLU A 302 64.26 56.05 78.06
CA GLU A 302 65.26 57.09 77.83
C GLU A 302 65.23 58.15 78.93
N GLN A 303 64.03 58.60 79.31
CA GLN A 303 63.84 59.61 80.34
C GLN A 303 64.24 59.12 81.75
N ILE A 304 63.99 57.84 82.07
CA ILE A 304 64.48 57.20 83.31
C ILE A 304 66.01 57.16 83.32
N GLN A 305 66.65 56.76 82.22
CA GLN A 305 68.12 56.71 82.13
C GLN A 305 68.75 58.08 82.34
N ASP A 306 68.20 59.12 81.71
CA ASP A 306 68.69 60.48 81.88
C ASP A 306 68.45 61.03 83.29
N THR A 307 67.34 60.66 83.93
CA THR A 307 67.08 61.02 85.32
C THR A 307 68.05 60.30 86.27
N SER A 308 68.32 59.01 86.05
CA SER A 308 69.30 58.23 86.81
C SER A 308 70.71 58.83 86.73
N LYS A 309 71.16 59.27 85.54
CA LYS A 309 72.44 59.99 85.38
C LYS A 309 72.49 61.29 86.19
N ARG A 310 71.38 62.03 86.27
CA ARG A 310 71.30 63.28 87.06
C ARG A 310 71.36 63.01 88.56
N ILE A 311 70.64 62.00 89.03
CA ILE A 311 70.65 61.59 90.45
C ILE A 311 72.03 61.06 90.85
N LYS A 312 72.67 60.26 89.99
CA LYS A 312 74.02 59.76 90.26
C LYS A 312 75.03 60.90 90.44
N ARG A 313 75.00 61.91 89.55
CA ARG A 313 75.81 63.12 89.71
C ARG A 313 75.49 63.88 91.00
N LEU A 314 74.22 63.93 91.41
CA LEU A 314 73.83 64.54 92.69
C LEU A 314 74.40 63.76 93.89
N GLY A 315 74.41 62.43 93.82
CA GLY A 315 75.04 61.57 94.82
C GLY A 315 76.55 61.81 94.91
N GLU A 316 77.24 61.88 93.76
CA GLU A 316 78.68 62.22 93.67
C GLU A 316 78.96 63.60 94.28
N SER A 317 78.20 64.64 93.92
CA SER A 317 78.33 65.97 94.52
C SER A 317 78.02 65.99 96.03
N SER A 318 77.07 65.17 96.49
CA SER A 318 76.75 65.06 97.92
C SER A 318 77.84 64.34 98.71
N GLN A 319 78.58 63.42 98.06
CA GLN A 319 79.76 62.79 98.64
C GLN A 319 80.90 63.81 98.81
N GLU A 320 81.18 64.61 97.77
CA GLU A 320 82.17 65.69 97.82
C GLU A 320 81.82 66.72 98.91
N ILE A 321 80.55 67.10 99.04
CA ILE A 321 80.09 67.99 100.12
C ILE A 321 80.30 67.34 101.49
N GLY A 322 80.05 66.03 101.63
CA GLY A 322 80.29 65.30 102.87
C GLY A 322 81.75 65.36 103.32
N GLU A 323 82.69 65.17 102.40
CA GLU A 323 84.13 65.29 102.66
C GLU A 323 84.52 66.71 103.11
N ILE A 324 83.91 67.74 102.51
CA ILE A 324 84.11 69.14 102.93
C ILE A 324 83.55 69.39 104.33
N VAL A 325 82.38 68.85 104.65
CA VAL A 325 81.75 68.98 105.97
C VAL A 325 82.58 68.31 107.06
N ASP A 326 83.12 67.11 106.79
CA ASP A 326 84.03 66.42 107.71
C ASP A 326 85.31 67.23 107.95
N MET A 327 85.90 67.78 106.88
CA MET A 327 87.06 68.67 106.98
C MET A 327 86.77 69.94 107.80
N ILE A 328 85.59 70.56 107.62
CA ILE A 328 85.17 71.71 108.43
C ILE A 328 85.00 71.30 109.90
N SER A 329 84.44 70.12 110.17
CA SER A 329 84.30 69.59 111.53
C SER A 329 85.68 69.49 112.21
N ASP A 330 86.66 68.89 111.53
CA ASP A 330 88.04 68.79 112.01
C ASP A 330 88.66 70.17 112.28
N ILE A 331 88.44 71.15 111.39
CA ILE A 331 88.92 72.53 111.57
C ILE A 331 88.25 73.18 112.79
N THR A 332 86.94 73.00 112.97
CA THR A 332 86.21 73.57 114.12
C THR A 332 86.65 72.95 115.43
N GLU A 333 86.94 71.65 115.46
CA GLU A 333 87.47 70.95 116.63
C GLU A 333 88.88 71.42 116.97
N GLN A 334 89.78 71.53 115.98
CA GLN A 334 91.10 72.12 116.17
C GLN A 334 91.02 73.57 116.67
N THR A 335 90.11 74.36 116.10
CA THR A 335 89.89 75.76 116.51
C THR A 335 89.39 75.84 117.95
N ASN A 336 88.49 74.93 118.37
CA ASN A 336 88.00 74.84 119.73
C ASN A 336 89.13 74.50 120.72
N VAL A 337 89.99 73.53 120.39
CA VAL A 337 91.16 73.16 121.20
C VAL A 337 92.17 74.32 121.28
N LEU A 338 92.43 75.02 120.17
CA LEU A 338 93.30 76.19 120.14
C LEU A 338 92.74 77.34 121.00
N ALA A 339 91.44 77.59 120.92
CA ALA A 339 90.76 78.62 121.70
C ALA A 339 90.77 78.30 123.20
N LEU A 340 90.53 77.04 123.57
CA LEU A 340 90.62 76.56 124.96
C LEU A 340 92.04 76.71 125.52
N ASN A 341 93.06 76.31 124.75
CA ASN A 341 94.45 76.50 125.14
C ASN A 341 94.82 77.98 125.31
N ALA A 342 94.31 78.85 124.44
CA ALA A 342 94.48 80.30 124.55
C ALA A 342 93.77 80.88 125.79
N ALA A 343 92.56 80.41 126.11
CA ALA A 343 91.81 80.82 127.30
C ALA A 343 92.52 80.40 128.60
N ILE A 344 93.07 79.17 128.65
CA ILE A 344 93.87 78.68 129.78
C ILE A 344 95.13 79.54 129.97
N GLN A 345 95.87 79.82 128.90
CA GLN A 345 97.08 80.66 128.96
C GLN A 345 96.75 82.11 129.35
N ALA A 346 95.63 82.67 128.87
CA ALA A 346 95.17 83.99 129.24
C ALA A 346 94.76 84.07 130.73
N ALA A 347 94.11 83.04 131.27
CA ALA A 347 93.79 82.92 132.70
C ALA A 347 95.06 82.81 133.58
N SER A 348 96.09 82.11 133.09
CA SER A 348 97.39 82.00 133.77
C SER A 348 98.18 83.31 133.85
N ALA A 349 97.88 84.29 132.98
CA ALA A 349 98.56 85.60 132.93
C ALA A 349 97.94 86.68 133.85
N GLY A 350 96.87 86.34 134.59
CA GLY A 350 96.22 87.24 135.56
C GLY A 350 95.60 88.50 134.92
N GLU A 351 95.77 89.66 135.55
CA GLU A 351 95.19 90.94 135.10
C GLU A 351 95.65 91.37 133.69
N ALA A 352 96.88 90.99 133.27
CA ALA A 352 97.39 91.29 131.93
C ALA A 352 96.73 90.46 130.81
N GLY A 353 96.11 89.33 131.15
CA GLY A 353 95.49 88.38 130.21
C GLY A 353 93.98 88.57 129.99
N ARG A 354 93.29 89.45 130.74
CA ARG A 354 91.82 89.59 130.68
C ARG A 354 91.29 89.86 129.27
N GLY A 355 91.91 90.75 128.51
CA GLY A 355 91.48 91.07 127.14
C GLY A 355 91.62 89.90 126.18
N PHE A 356 92.69 89.12 126.30
CA PHE A 356 92.91 87.91 125.51
C PHE A 356 91.99 86.76 125.92
N SER A 357 91.66 86.64 127.21
CA SER A 357 90.73 85.62 127.71
C SER A 357 89.33 85.79 127.12
N VAL A 358 88.84 87.03 127.02
CA VAL A 358 87.52 87.32 126.43
C VAL A 358 87.48 86.99 124.94
N VAL A 359 88.56 87.30 124.20
CA VAL A 359 88.66 86.94 122.77
C VAL A 359 88.75 85.42 122.60
N ALA A 360 89.51 84.73 123.44
CA ALA A 360 89.62 83.27 123.39
C ALA A 360 88.29 82.56 123.70
N GLU A 361 87.52 83.03 124.70
CA GLU A 361 86.17 82.53 124.98
C GLU A 361 85.19 82.77 123.81
N GLU A 362 85.24 83.94 123.14
CA GLU A 362 84.36 84.19 121.99
C GLU A 362 84.76 83.36 120.76
N VAL A 363 86.05 83.10 120.54
CA VAL A 363 86.53 82.18 119.49
C VAL A 363 86.11 80.74 119.82
N GLN A 364 86.19 80.32 121.08
CA GLN A 364 85.72 79.01 121.52
C GLN A 364 84.21 78.86 121.26
N ARG A 365 83.43 79.85 121.67
CA ARG A 365 81.97 79.88 121.45
C ARG A 365 81.60 79.88 119.97
N LEU A 366 82.38 80.56 119.12
CA LEU A 366 82.18 80.54 117.67
C LEU A 366 82.54 79.17 117.07
N ALA A 367 83.60 78.53 117.56
CA ALA A 367 83.99 77.18 117.16
C ALA A 367 82.94 76.14 117.53
N GLU A 368 82.41 76.18 118.77
CA GLU A 368 81.32 75.31 119.23
C GLU A 368 80.04 75.49 118.39
N ARG A 369 79.66 76.74 118.10
CA ARG A 369 78.51 77.03 117.20
C ARG A 369 78.75 76.55 115.77
N SER A 370 79.97 76.67 115.26
CA SER A 370 80.32 76.20 113.92
C SER A 370 80.35 74.68 113.84
N ALA A 371 80.83 74.00 114.88
CA ALA A 371 80.79 72.54 114.99
C ALA A 371 79.35 72.02 115.01
N GLU A 372 78.46 72.64 115.79
CA GLU A 372 77.05 72.27 115.83
C GLU A 372 76.34 72.50 114.48
N ALA A 373 76.60 73.62 113.81
CA ALA A 373 76.08 73.88 112.47
C ALA A 373 76.60 72.86 111.44
N THR A 374 77.90 72.52 111.50
CA THR A 374 78.54 71.53 110.62
C THR A 374 77.95 70.14 110.84
N LYS A 375 77.67 69.76 112.09
CA LYS A 375 76.99 68.51 112.43
C LYS A 375 75.56 68.44 111.86
N GLN A 376 74.81 69.54 111.90
CA GLN A 376 73.49 69.63 111.29
C GLN A 376 73.55 69.52 109.76
N ILE A 377 74.53 70.18 109.13
CA ILE A 377 74.77 70.06 107.67
C ILE A 377 75.17 68.61 107.33
N GLY A 378 76.03 67.98 108.11
CA GLY A 378 76.44 66.59 107.91
C GLY A 378 75.28 65.60 108.01
N ALA A 379 74.34 65.84 108.93
CA ALA A 379 73.11 65.06 109.01
C ALA A 379 72.26 65.22 107.73
N LEU A 380 72.09 66.45 107.24
CA LEU A 380 71.37 66.72 105.99
C LEU A 380 72.03 66.07 104.77
N VAL A 381 73.36 66.15 104.67
CA VAL A 381 74.14 65.53 103.58
C VAL A 381 73.99 64.01 103.61
N LYS A 382 74.05 63.38 104.79
CA LYS A 382 73.78 61.93 104.92
C LYS A 382 72.37 61.56 104.49
N THR A 383 71.37 62.38 104.82
CA THR A 383 70.00 62.16 104.33
C THR A 383 69.93 62.26 102.81
N ILE A 384 70.55 63.28 102.20
CA ILE A 384 70.59 63.43 100.73
C ILE A 384 71.31 62.24 100.08
N GLN A 385 72.42 61.76 100.65
CA GLN A 385 73.14 60.57 100.15
C GLN A 385 72.24 59.32 100.20
N SER A 386 71.53 59.09 101.31
CA SER A 386 70.57 57.98 101.43
C SER A 386 69.44 58.11 100.40
N ASP A 387 68.80 59.28 100.31
CA ASP A 387 67.67 59.53 99.41
C ASP A 387 68.08 59.38 97.93
N THR A 388 69.28 59.83 97.57
CA THR A 388 69.81 59.66 96.20
C THR A 388 70.08 58.20 95.88
N GLN A 389 70.59 57.42 96.83
CA GLN A 389 70.83 55.99 96.65
C GLN A 389 69.53 55.20 96.50
N ASP A 390 68.52 55.51 97.32
CA ASP A 390 67.17 54.96 97.19
C ASP A 390 66.51 55.36 95.85
N ALA A 391 66.69 56.61 95.41
CA ALA A 391 66.17 57.08 94.14
C ALA A 391 66.83 56.37 92.93
N VAL A 392 68.14 56.08 92.98
CA VAL A 392 68.81 55.27 91.94
C VAL A 392 68.22 53.86 91.90
N ALA A 393 68.05 53.19 93.05
CA ALA A 393 67.46 51.86 93.12
C ALA A 393 66.02 51.84 92.57
N ALA A 394 65.22 52.88 92.86
CA ALA A 394 63.89 53.04 92.30
C ALA A 394 63.90 53.24 90.77
N MET A 395 64.88 53.96 90.23
CA MET A 395 65.05 54.15 88.77
C MET A 395 65.45 52.85 88.06
N GLU A 396 66.32 52.02 88.67
CA GLU A 396 66.68 50.70 88.13
C GLU A 396 65.47 49.77 88.08
N LYS A 397 64.69 49.71 89.17
CA LYS A 397 63.44 48.94 89.20
C LYS A 397 62.43 49.43 88.16
N SER A 398 62.31 50.75 87.99
CA SER A 398 61.42 51.33 86.96
C SER A 398 61.89 50.98 85.55
N THR A 399 63.21 50.94 85.30
CA THR A 399 63.78 50.52 84.02
C THR A 399 63.38 49.07 83.68
N LEU A 400 63.50 48.15 84.65
CA LEU A 400 63.06 46.77 84.49
C LEU A 400 61.56 46.68 84.17
N GLY A 401 60.73 47.42 84.90
CA GLY A 401 59.28 47.44 84.68
C GLY A 401 58.89 47.94 83.29
N VAL A 402 59.57 48.96 82.77
CA VAL A 402 59.34 49.47 81.41
C VAL A 402 59.80 48.48 80.33
N VAL A 403 60.93 47.79 80.54
CA VAL A 403 61.40 46.73 79.63
C VAL A 403 60.40 45.58 79.56
N GLU A 404 59.89 45.13 80.70
CA GLU A 404 58.90 44.07 80.77
C GLU A 404 57.57 44.50 80.13
N GLY A 405 57.12 45.73 80.40
CA GLY A 405 55.92 46.32 79.78
C GLY A 405 56.03 46.45 78.26
N ALA A 406 57.20 46.86 77.75
CA ALA A 406 57.46 46.91 76.31
C ALA A 406 57.41 45.51 75.67
N LYS A 407 58.04 44.51 76.31
CA LYS A 407 58.06 43.12 75.82
C LYS A 407 56.66 42.48 75.82
N LEU A 408 55.85 42.74 76.84
CA LEU A 408 54.46 42.27 76.90
C LEU A 408 53.60 42.93 75.82
N SER A 409 53.81 44.21 75.57
CA SER A 409 53.13 44.96 74.50
C SER A 409 53.53 44.42 73.13
N GLU A 410 54.82 44.13 72.90
CA GLU A 410 55.32 43.52 71.66
C GLU A 410 54.71 42.13 71.42
N ALA A 411 54.66 41.27 72.44
CA ALA A 411 54.02 39.96 72.35
C ALA A 411 52.51 40.08 72.01
N SER A 412 51.83 41.07 72.59
CA SER A 412 50.43 41.37 72.28
C SER A 412 50.26 41.86 70.83
N GLY A 413 51.20 42.66 70.33
CA GLY A 413 51.21 43.16 68.96
C GLY A 413 51.51 42.10 67.91
N GLN A 414 52.26 41.04 68.25
CA GLN A 414 52.48 39.89 67.36
C GLN A 414 51.29 38.93 67.31
N SER A 415 50.37 39.00 68.27
CA SER A 415 49.21 38.11 68.39
C SER A 415 47.92 38.69 67.79
N LEU A 416 47.97 39.96 67.36
CA LEU A 416 46.92 40.68 66.63
C LEU A 416 47.13 40.51 65.12
#